data_AF-J6DR57-F1
#
_entry.id   AF-J6DR57-F1
#
_cell.length_a   1.000
_cell.length_b   1.000
_cell.length_c   1.000
_cell.angle_alpha   90.00
_cell.angle_beta   90.00
_cell.angle_gamma   90.00
#
_symmetry.space_group_name_H-M   'P 1'
#
loop_
_entity.id
_entity.type
_entity.pdbx_description
1 polymer ?
#
loop_
_entity_poly.entity_id
_entity_poly.type
_entity_poly.pdbx_seq_one_letter_code
_entity_poly.pdbx_strand_id
1 'polypeptide(L)'
;MSPKTPPARPAILVRSLAEADPAFAAAKDLVAKLKSSSAKLDAEENELMHRLAHRPATAEKTGRVAVLLGDATPEEDEAPDGVRARLKAIAGERVDLRAAIEIAQDRLAKARFGASRVICGEVAPTYAERVEALAAAFLAAYAAHEALLAITNELSAHDVAWTGHLAPLQAHGLFGHDGGKLAIWLKEAAAAGFIAKSEIPKELAV
;
A
#
# COMPACT_ATOMS: atom_id res chain seq x y z
N MET A 1 34.18 -28.17 -4.39
CA MET A 1 33.03 -28.60 -3.56
C MET A 1 31.99 -27.49 -3.62
N SER A 2 30.91 -27.68 -4.38
CA SER A 2 29.85 -26.67 -4.48
C SER A 2 29.05 -26.66 -3.18
N PRO A 3 28.80 -25.48 -2.55
CA PRO A 3 27.93 -25.42 -1.39
C PRO A 3 26.51 -25.83 -1.81
N LYS A 4 26.00 -26.86 -1.14
CA LYS A 4 24.65 -27.39 -1.29
C LYS A 4 23.68 -26.25 -0.97
N THR A 5 22.94 -25.76 -1.97
CA THR A 5 21.91 -24.74 -1.79
C THR A 5 20.96 -25.20 -0.68
N PRO A 6 20.79 -24.44 0.42
CA PRO A 6 19.84 -24.80 1.45
C PRO A 6 18.43 -24.90 0.82
N PRO A 7 17.61 -25.88 1.21
CA PRO A 7 16.28 -26.07 0.64
C PRO A 7 15.47 -24.78 0.77
N ALA A 8 14.79 -24.39 -0.31
CA ALA A 8 13.92 -23.22 -0.33
C ALA A 8 12.87 -23.37 0.79
N ARG A 9 12.92 -22.48 1.78
CA ARG A 9 11.91 -22.43 2.84
C ARG A 9 10.53 -22.23 2.20
N PRO A 10 9.47 -22.87 2.73
CA PRO A 10 8.13 -22.70 2.21
C PRO A 10 7.74 -21.22 2.21
N ALA A 11 7.14 -20.77 1.12
CA ALA A 11 6.67 -19.39 0.97
C ALA A 11 5.66 -19.07 2.08
N ILE A 12 5.82 -17.91 2.72
CA ILE A 12 4.84 -17.41 3.69
C ILE A 12 3.58 -17.06 2.90
N LEU A 13 2.49 -17.79 3.15
CA LEU A 13 1.20 -17.48 2.56
C LEU A 13 0.56 -16.32 3.33
N VAL A 14 0.74 -15.11 2.83
CA VAL A 14 0.08 -13.92 3.37
C VAL A 14 -1.32 -13.84 2.77
N ARG A 15 -2.34 -13.95 3.61
CA ARG A 15 -3.75 -13.84 3.21
C ARG A 15 -4.06 -12.44 2.68
N SER A 16 -5.07 -12.34 1.82
CA SER A 16 -5.52 -11.01 1.39
C SER A 16 -6.28 -10.28 2.51
N LEU A 17 -6.31 -8.94 2.47
CA LEU A 17 -7.04 -8.14 3.46
C LEU A 17 -8.53 -8.51 3.56
N ALA A 18 -9.14 -8.92 2.44
CA ALA A 18 -10.54 -9.32 2.37
C ALA A 18 -10.79 -10.69 3.01
N GLU A 19 -9.81 -11.58 2.97
CA GLU A 19 -9.86 -12.88 3.65
C GLU A 19 -9.61 -12.74 5.15
N ALA A 20 -8.74 -11.81 5.54
CA ALA A 20 -8.36 -11.58 6.93
C ALA A 20 -9.45 -10.88 7.76
N ASP A 21 -10.25 -10.01 7.14
CA ASP A 21 -11.30 -9.28 7.84
C ASP A 21 -12.56 -9.10 6.96
N PRO A 22 -13.71 -9.68 7.36
CA PRO A 22 -14.97 -9.52 6.63
C PRO A 22 -15.47 -8.06 6.61
N ALA A 23 -15.10 -7.23 7.59
CA ALA A 23 -15.44 -5.82 7.59
C ALA A 23 -14.71 -5.05 6.48
N PHE A 24 -13.47 -5.43 6.17
CA PHE A 24 -12.73 -4.86 5.05
C PHE A 24 -13.36 -5.26 3.70
N ALA A 25 -13.73 -6.54 3.55
CA ALA A 25 -14.45 -7.01 2.36
C ALA A 25 -15.76 -6.23 2.14
N ALA A 26 -16.60 -6.13 3.18
CA ALA A 26 -17.86 -5.39 3.12
C ALA A 26 -17.68 -3.90 2.81
N ALA A 27 -16.68 -3.24 3.40
CA ALA A 27 -16.38 -1.84 3.11
C ALA A 27 -15.89 -1.64 1.67
N LYS A 28 -15.08 -2.57 1.15
CA LYS A 28 -14.59 -2.54 -0.24
C LYS A 28 -15.75 -2.69 -1.23
N ASP A 29 -16.66 -3.62 -0.97
CA ASP A 29 -17.84 -3.85 -1.80
C ASP A 29 -18.79 -2.66 -1.78
N LEU A 30 -18.96 -2.01 -0.62
CA LEU A 30 -19.75 -0.78 -0.50
C LEU A 30 -19.16 0.35 -1.35
N VAL A 31 -17.86 0.59 -1.28
CA VAL A 31 -17.18 1.61 -2.10
C VAL A 31 -17.36 1.30 -3.60
N ALA A 32 -17.20 0.04 -4.00
CA ALA A 32 -17.39 -0.38 -5.39
C ALA A 32 -18.83 -0.13 -5.87
N LYS A 33 -19.83 -0.45 -5.04
CA LYS A 33 -21.26 -0.24 -5.33
C LYS A 33 -21.61 1.25 -5.48
N LEU A 34 -21.11 2.11 -4.58
CA LEU A 34 -21.37 3.55 -4.63
C LEU A 34 -20.70 4.20 -5.85
N LYS A 35 -19.46 3.81 -6.18
CA LYS A 35 -18.78 4.28 -7.40
C LYS A 35 -19.49 3.83 -8.67
N SER A 36 -19.97 2.60 -8.72
CA SER A 36 -20.79 2.12 -9.85
C SER A 36 -22.09 2.92 -10.00
N SER A 37 -22.73 3.28 -8.88
CA SER A 37 -23.93 4.14 -8.90
C SER A 37 -23.61 5.55 -9.40
N SER A 38 -22.45 6.09 -9.05
CA SER A 38 -22.01 7.42 -9.52
C SER A 38 -21.77 7.41 -11.02
N ALA A 39 -21.12 6.37 -11.54
CA ALA A 39 -20.89 6.24 -12.97
C ALA A 39 -22.19 6.12 -13.77
N LYS A 40 -23.23 5.50 -13.20
CA LYS A 40 -24.57 5.45 -13.83
C LYS A 40 -25.23 6.82 -13.89
N LEU A 41 -25.16 7.61 -12.80
CA LEU A 41 -25.69 8.98 -12.79
C LEU A 41 -24.93 9.89 -13.77
N ASP A 42 -23.61 9.75 -13.85
CA ASP A 42 -22.80 10.51 -14.81
C ASP A 42 -23.17 10.14 -16.27
N ALA A 43 -23.45 8.86 -16.55
CA ALA A 43 -23.90 8.42 -17.86
C ALA A 43 -25.29 8.99 -18.21
N GLU A 44 -26.22 8.96 -17.25
CA GLU A 44 -27.57 9.51 -17.41
C GLU A 44 -27.52 11.04 -17.65
N GLU A 45 -26.71 11.77 -16.88
CA GLU A 45 -26.51 13.22 -17.06
C GLU A 45 -26.01 13.55 -18.47
N ASN A 46 -25.00 12.82 -18.94
CA ASN A 46 -24.44 13.01 -20.28
C ASN A 46 -25.47 12.72 -21.37
N GLU A 47 -26.30 11.69 -21.20
CA GLU A 47 -27.37 11.35 -22.15
C GLU A 47 -28.43 12.47 -22.19
N LEU A 48 -28.89 12.96 -21.04
CA LEU A 48 -29.87 14.05 -20.97
C LEU A 48 -29.33 15.35 -21.56
N MET A 49 -28.06 15.67 -21.29
CA MET A 49 -27.38 16.84 -21.89
C MET A 49 -27.24 16.68 -23.41
N HIS A 50 -26.90 15.50 -23.90
CA HIS A 50 -26.83 15.20 -25.33
C HIS A 50 -28.20 15.35 -26.01
N ARG A 51 -29.28 14.83 -25.39
CA ARG A 51 -30.66 14.96 -25.87
C ARG A 51 -31.11 16.42 -25.94
N LEU A 52 -30.75 17.24 -24.96
CA LEU A 52 -31.03 18.69 -24.99
C LEU A 52 -30.27 19.40 -26.12
N ALA A 53 -29.00 19.06 -26.33
CA ALA A 53 -28.16 19.73 -27.33
C ALA A 53 -28.52 19.36 -28.78
N HIS A 54 -28.96 18.13 -29.03
CA HIS A 54 -29.25 17.61 -30.38
C HIS A 54 -30.75 17.63 -30.73
N ARG A 55 -31.56 18.36 -29.95
CA ARG A 55 -32.99 18.47 -30.20
C ARG A 55 -33.23 19.24 -31.51
N PRO A 56 -34.06 18.73 -32.44
CA PRO A 56 -34.41 19.46 -33.65
C PRO A 56 -35.15 20.76 -33.31
N ALA A 57 -34.83 21.84 -34.02
CA ALA A 57 -35.48 23.15 -33.89
C ALA A 57 -36.95 23.05 -34.33
N THR A 58 -37.82 22.64 -33.42
CA THR A 58 -39.26 22.67 -33.57
C THR A 58 -39.80 23.84 -32.76
N ALA A 59 -40.73 24.60 -33.33
CA ALA A 59 -41.34 25.75 -32.67
C ALA A 59 -41.81 25.37 -31.26
N GLU A 60 -41.41 26.16 -30.26
CA GLU A 60 -41.49 25.84 -28.83
C GLU A 60 -42.86 25.29 -28.41
N LYS A 61 -43.00 23.96 -28.32
CA LYS A 61 -44.02 23.30 -27.52
C LYS A 61 -43.43 23.01 -26.15
N THR A 62 -43.24 24.04 -25.32
CA THR A 62 -43.13 23.77 -23.88
C THR A 62 -44.43 23.09 -23.44
N GLY A 63 -44.40 22.18 -22.46
CA GLY A 63 -45.61 21.47 -22.03
C GLY A 63 -46.74 22.45 -21.66
N ARG A 64 -46.38 23.62 -21.11
CA ARG A 64 -47.31 24.73 -20.85
C ARG A 64 -47.91 25.35 -22.12
N VAL A 65 -47.12 25.54 -23.18
CA VAL A 65 -47.63 26.05 -24.47
C VAL A 65 -48.51 25.01 -25.17
N ALA A 66 -48.16 23.73 -25.11
CA ALA A 66 -49.01 22.66 -25.66
C ALA A 66 -50.37 22.58 -24.95
N VAL A 67 -50.40 22.69 -23.61
CA VAL A 67 -51.63 22.76 -22.82
C VAL A 67 -52.46 24.00 -23.15
N LEU A 68 -51.82 25.16 -23.35
CA LEU A 68 -52.49 26.40 -23.74
C LEU A 68 -53.05 26.35 -25.17
N LEU A 69 -52.44 25.56 -26.06
CA LEU A 69 -52.86 25.38 -27.45
C LEU A 69 -53.83 24.21 -27.66
N GLY A 70 -54.11 23.40 -26.62
CA GLY A 70 -54.95 22.20 -26.73
C GLY A 70 -54.30 21.04 -27.50
N ASP A 71 -52.99 21.11 -27.72
CA ASP A 71 -52.21 20.08 -28.38
C ASP A 71 -51.92 18.90 -27.44
N ALA A 72 -51.72 17.71 -28.00
CA ALA A 72 -51.20 16.57 -27.23
C ALA A 72 -49.88 16.96 -26.55
N THR A 73 -49.86 16.89 -25.23
CA THR A 73 -48.65 17.11 -24.43
C THR A 73 -47.62 16.04 -24.76
N PRO A 74 -46.36 16.41 -25.02
CA PRO A 74 -45.25 15.46 -25.00
C PRO A 74 -45.26 14.70 -23.67
N GLU A 75 -44.85 13.43 -23.65
CA GLU A 75 -44.65 12.69 -22.40
C GLU A 75 -43.73 13.50 -21.47
N GLU A 76 -43.96 13.45 -20.15
CA GLU A 76 -43.23 14.29 -19.17
C GLU A 76 -41.70 14.14 -19.31
N ASP A 77 -41.21 12.95 -19.69
CA ASP A 77 -39.80 12.64 -19.93
C ASP A 77 -39.24 13.17 -21.28
N GLU A 78 -40.09 13.64 -22.18
CA GLU A 78 -39.72 14.26 -23.46
C GLU A 78 -39.88 15.80 -23.44
N ALA A 79 -40.64 16.31 -22.49
CA ALA A 79 -40.82 17.74 -22.28
C ALA A 79 -39.51 18.37 -21.75
N PRO A 80 -39.10 19.54 -22.25
CA PRO A 80 -37.88 20.21 -21.79
C PRO A 80 -37.90 20.54 -20.28
N ASP A 81 -39.09 20.69 -19.70
CA ASP A 81 -39.27 20.92 -18.27
C ASP A 81 -39.02 19.64 -17.44
N GLY A 82 -39.40 18.47 -17.93
CA GLY A 82 -39.12 17.19 -17.26
C GLY A 82 -37.64 16.79 -17.31
N VAL A 83 -36.98 17.01 -18.46
CA VAL A 83 -35.53 16.79 -18.59
C VAL A 83 -34.74 17.69 -17.64
N ARG A 84 -35.11 18.98 -17.52
CA ARG A 84 -34.49 19.91 -16.56
C ARG A 84 -34.76 19.51 -15.11
N ALA A 85 -35.96 19.01 -14.81
CA ALA A 85 -36.31 18.50 -13.49
C ALA A 85 -35.45 17.27 -13.12
N ARG A 86 -35.23 16.34 -14.06
CA ARG A 86 -34.35 15.18 -13.84
C ARG A 86 -32.89 15.58 -13.65
N LEU A 87 -32.37 16.52 -14.44
CA LEU A 87 -31.02 17.06 -14.24
C LEU A 87 -30.85 17.70 -12.84
N LYS A 88 -31.86 18.42 -12.35
CA LYS A 88 -31.85 18.97 -10.99
C LYS A 88 -31.86 17.87 -9.92
N ALA A 89 -32.62 16.79 -10.12
CA ALA A 89 -32.63 15.65 -9.22
C ALA A 89 -31.27 14.93 -9.20
N ILE A 90 -30.67 14.68 -10.36
CA ILE A 90 -29.33 14.09 -10.49
C ILE A 90 -28.28 14.93 -9.75
N ALA A 91 -28.35 16.26 -9.85
CA ALA A 91 -27.44 17.13 -9.12
C ALA A 91 -27.53 16.94 -7.59
N GLY A 92 -28.74 16.77 -7.05
CA GLY A 92 -28.96 16.44 -5.63
C GLY A 92 -28.41 15.06 -5.28
N GLU A 93 -28.76 14.04 -6.06
CA GLU A 93 -28.27 12.67 -5.86
C GLU A 93 -26.73 12.57 -5.91
N ARG A 94 -26.06 13.37 -6.74
CA ARG A 94 -24.58 13.42 -6.81
C ARG A 94 -23.95 13.99 -5.55
N VAL A 95 -24.55 14.99 -4.92
CA VAL A 95 -24.04 15.55 -3.66
C VAL A 95 -24.09 14.51 -2.56
N ASP A 96 -25.25 13.86 -2.40
CA ASP A 96 -25.44 12.80 -1.40
C ASP A 96 -24.52 11.61 -1.67
N LEU A 97 -24.37 11.22 -2.94
CA LEU A 97 -23.53 10.09 -3.33
C LEU A 97 -22.04 10.36 -3.12
N ARG A 98 -21.56 11.59 -3.36
CA ARG A 98 -20.19 11.99 -3.04
C ARG A 98 -19.92 11.88 -1.54
N ALA A 99 -20.82 12.43 -0.71
CA ALA A 99 -20.70 12.32 0.74
C ALA A 99 -20.72 10.85 1.20
N ALA A 100 -21.58 10.02 0.62
CA ALA A 100 -21.62 8.59 0.92
C ALA A 100 -20.32 7.87 0.52
N ILE A 101 -19.72 8.21 -0.62
CA ILE A 101 -18.44 7.65 -1.07
C ILE A 101 -17.32 8.03 -0.11
N GLU A 102 -17.23 9.30 0.31
CA GLU A 102 -16.22 9.76 1.27
C GLU A 102 -16.32 8.99 2.59
N ILE A 103 -17.52 8.88 3.16
CA ILE A 103 -17.76 8.12 4.38
C ILE A 103 -17.39 6.63 4.20
N ALA A 104 -17.71 6.04 3.05
CA ALA A 104 -17.38 4.65 2.76
C ALA A 104 -15.86 4.44 2.60
N GLN A 105 -15.15 5.41 2.02
CA GLN A 105 -13.69 5.39 1.92
C GLN A 105 -13.02 5.49 3.28
N ASP A 106 -13.52 6.35 4.17
CA ASP A 106 -13.04 6.44 5.56
C ASP A 106 -13.25 5.13 6.32
N ARG A 107 -14.40 4.49 6.15
CA ARG A 107 -14.68 3.17 6.72
C ARG A 107 -13.73 2.10 6.18
N LEU A 108 -13.47 2.11 4.87
CA LEU A 108 -12.52 1.20 4.23
C LEU A 108 -11.10 1.41 4.77
N ALA A 109 -10.67 2.65 4.94
CA ALA A 109 -9.36 2.97 5.52
C ALA A 109 -9.23 2.44 6.95
N LYS A 110 -10.25 2.64 7.79
CA LYS A 110 -10.30 2.09 9.16
C LYS A 110 -10.27 0.56 9.17
N ALA A 111 -11.08 -0.08 8.33
CA ALA A 111 -11.11 -1.53 8.22
C ALA A 111 -9.78 -2.12 7.72
N ARG A 112 -9.05 -1.39 6.86
CA ARG A 112 -7.71 -1.79 6.41
C ARG A 112 -6.74 -1.93 7.57
N PHE A 113 -6.75 -1.01 8.54
CA PHE A 113 -5.88 -1.11 9.71
C PHE A 113 -6.22 -2.35 10.56
N GLY A 114 -7.52 -2.66 10.72
CA GLY A 114 -7.98 -3.87 11.40
C GLY A 114 -7.46 -5.14 10.72
N ALA A 115 -7.72 -5.27 9.41
CA ALA A 115 -7.27 -6.39 8.60
C ALA A 115 -5.73 -6.56 8.58
N SER A 116 -4.99 -5.46 8.42
CA SER A 116 -3.53 -5.47 8.44
C SER A 116 -3.01 -5.95 9.79
N ARG A 117 -3.60 -5.53 10.91
CA ARG A 117 -3.20 -5.96 12.24
C ARG A 117 -3.36 -7.47 12.43
N VAL A 118 -4.45 -8.05 11.93
CA VAL A 118 -4.67 -9.51 11.97
C VAL A 118 -3.57 -10.24 11.21
N ILE A 119 -3.33 -9.86 9.95
CA ILE A 119 -2.28 -10.48 9.12
C ILE A 119 -0.89 -10.31 9.75
N CYS A 120 -0.58 -9.12 10.25
CA CYS A 120 0.70 -8.88 10.92
C CYS A 120 0.84 -9.75 12.18
N GLY A 121 -0.23 -9.96 12.95
CA GLY A 121 -0.23 -10.87 14.09
C GLY A 121 0.03 -12.32 13.70
N GLU A 122 -0.55 -12.78 12.58
CA GLU A 122 -0.33 -14.13 12.05
C GLU A 122 1.13 -14.34 11.58
N VAL A 123 1.72 -13.33 10.93
CA VAL A 123 3.07 -13.40 10.36
C VAL A 123 4.17 -13.07 11.38
N ALA A 124 3.83 -12.38 12.48
CA ALA A 124 4.80 -11.89 13.46
C ALA A 124 5.79 -12.95 13.97
N PRO A 125 5.38 -14.19 14.34
CA PRO A 125 6.32 -15.21 14.80
C PRO A 125 7.34 -15.60 13.73
N THR A 126 6.88 -15.72 12.47
CA THR A 126 7.78 -16.07 11.36
C THR A 126 8.71 -14.91 11.04
N TYR A 127 8.21 -13.66 11.09
CA TYR A 127 9.04 -12.48 10.92
C TYR A 127 10.14 -12.42 11.99
N ALA A 128 9.80 -12.64 13.26
CA ALA A 128 10.76 -12.69 14.36
C ALA A 128 11.86 -13.74 14.13
N GLU A 129 11.48 -14.97 13.78
CA GLU A 129 12.44 -16.05 13.44
C GLU A 129 13.40 -15.64 12.31
N ARG A 130 12.92 -14.86 11.32
CA ARG A 130 13.76 -14.37 10.22
C ARG A 130 14.69 -13.25 10.65
N VAL A 131 14.25 -12.35 11.53
CA VAL A 131 15.09 -11.29 12.08
C VAL A 131 16.20 -11.88 12.97
N GLU A 132 15.86 -12.85 13.82
CA GLU A 132 16.85 -13.60 14.63
C GLU A 132 17.89 -14.29 13.75
N ALA A 133 17.44 -15.00 12.71
CA ALA A 133 18.35 -15.67 11.76
C ALA A 133 19.24 -14.67 11.00
N LEU A 134 18.71 -13.49 10.66
CA LEU A 134 19.48 -12.42 10.03
C LEU A 134 20.53 -11.85 10.99
N ALA A 135 20.17 -11.63 12.26
CA ALA A 135 21.10 -11.16 13.28
C ALA A 135 22.27 -12.14 13.47
N ALA A 136 21.97 -13.44 13.57
CA ALA A 136 22.99 -14.48 13.66
C ALA A 136 23.92 -14.49 12.44
N ALA A 137 23.38 -14.31 11.23
CA ALA A 137 24.17 -14.25 10.00
C ALA A 137 25.08 -13.00 9.97
N PHE A 138 24.59 -11.84 10.40
CA PHE A 138 25.41 -10.64 10.48
C PHE A 138 26.52 -10.74 11.52
N LEU A 139 26.26 -11.36 12.67
CA LEU A 139 27.30 -11.61 13.67
C LEU A 139 28.41 -12.53 13.13
N ALA A 140 28.03 -13.60 12.42
CA ALA A 140 28.99 -14.48 11.77
C ALA A 140 29.81 -13.76 10.67
N ALA A 141 29.14 -12.91 9.88
CA ALA A 141 29.81 -12.13 8.84
C ALA A 141 30.74 -11.05 9.43
N TYR A 142 30.37 -10.44 10.56
CA TYR A 142 31.22 -9.50 11.28
C TYR A 142 32.45 -10.18 11.86
N ALA A 143 32.32 -11.37 12.46
CA ALA A 143 33.46 -12.14 12.93
C ALA A 143 34.44 -12.48 11.79
N ALA A 144 33.94 -12.80 10.58
CA ALA A 144 34.77 -13.01 9.40
C ALA A 144 35.44 -11.70 8.93
N HIS A 145 34.76 -10.56 9.06
CA HIS A 145 35.33 -9.25 8.76
C HIS A 145 36.47 -8.88 9.72
N GLU A 146 36.29 -9.09 11.02
CA GLU A 146 37.33 -8.89 12.04
C GLU A 146 38.56 -9.77 11.79
N ALA A 147 38.37 -11.03 11.41
CA ALA A 147 39.48 -11.91 11.04
C ALA A 147 40.28 -11.38 9.83
N LEU A 148 39.59 -10.80 8.83
CA LEU A 148 40.27 -10.15 7.70
C LEU A 148 41.04 -8.90 8.15
N LEU A 149 40.43 -8.07 9.01
CA LEU A 149 41.09 -6.89 9.57
C LEU A 149 42.35 -7.27 10.34
N ALA A 150 42.29 -8.31 11.16
CA ALA A 150 43.42 -8.81 11.93
C ALA A 150 44.64 -9.11 11.04
N ILE A 151 44.45 -9.83 9.94
CA ILE A 151 45.54 -10.13 8.99
C ILE A 151 46.10 -8.84 8.37
N THR A 152 45.22 -7.92 7.94
CA THR A 152 45.69 -6.68 7.31
C THR A 152 46.41 -5.77 8.30
N ASN A 153 45.98 -5.76 9.57
CA ASN A 153 46.63 -5.04 10.65
C ASN A 153 47.99 -5.64 10.99
N GLU A 154 48.10 -6.98 11.00
CA GLU A 154 49.37 -7.68 11.23
C GLU A 154 50.37 -7.41 10.10
N LEU A 155 49.94 -7.46 8.84
CA LEU A 155 50.77 -7.09 7.70
C LEU A 155 51.28 -5.64 7.82
N SER A 156 50.38 -4.71 8.18
CA SER A 156 50.75 -3.31 8.40
C SER A 156 51.68 -3.12 9.61
N ALA A 157 51.49 -3.89 10.69
CA ALA A 157 52.35 -3.83 11.89
C ALA A 157 53.77 -4.36 11.63
N HIS A 158 53.93 -5.25 10.65
CA HIS A 158 55.22 -5.73 10.17
C HIS A 158 55.80 -4.89 9.01
N ASP A 159 55.29 -3.67 8.81
CA ASP A 159 55.69 -2.74 7.74
C ASP A 159 55.61 -3.34 6.32
N VAL A 160 54.70 -4.30 6.11
CA VAL A 160 54.50 -4.93 4.80
C VAL A 160 53.57 -4.08 3.93
N ALA A 161 54.07 -3.63 2.79
CA ALA A 161 53.32 -2.87 1.79
C ALA A 161 52.34 -3.77 1.00
N TRP A 162 51.30 -4.27 1.67
CA TRP A 162 50.41 -5.30 1.12
C TRP A 162 49.37 -4.77 0.11
N THR A 163 49.01 -3.49 0.18
CA THR A 163 47.94 -2.88 -0.62
C THR A 163 48.23 -2.82 -2.13
N GLY A 164 49.49 -3.03 -2.54
CA GLY A 164 49.88 -3.20 -3.94
C GLY A 164 49.81 -4.66 -4.45
N HIS A 165 49.62 -5.63 -3.55
CA HIS A 165 49.66 -7.06 -3.86
C HIS A 165 48.33 -7.78 -3.55
N LEU A 166 47.58 -7.29 -2.57
CA LEU A 166 46.23 -7.77 -2.23
C LEU A 166 45.26 -6.59 -2.33
N ALA A 167 44.12 -6.82 -2.98
CA ALA A 167 43.08 -5.82 -3.06
C ALA A 167 42.45 -5.59 -1.67
N PRO A 168 42.28 -4.33 -1.22
CA PRO A 168 41.61 -4.04 0.04
C PRO A 168 40.11 -4.32 -0.11
N LEU A 169 39.66 -5.45 0.47
CA LEU A 169 38.27 -5.91 0.42
C LEU A 169 37.60 -5.90 1.81
N GLN A 170 38.08 -5.06 2.72
CA GLN A 170 37.44 -4.85 4.02
C GLN A 170 35.99 -4.38 3.83
N ALA A 171 35.06 -5.02 4.53
CA ALA A 171 33.62 -4.75 4.43
C ALA A 171 33.15 -3.49 5.21
N HIS A 172 33.97 -2.43 5.23
CA HIS A 172 33.67 -1.19 5.97
C HIS A 172 32.37 -0.52 5.53
N GLY A 173 31.97 -0.69 4.27
CA GLY A 173 30.67 -0.21 3.78
C GLY A 173 29.48 -0.82 4.54
N LEU A 174 29.59 -2.09 4.92
CA LEU A 174 28.55 -2.86 5.60
C LEU A 174 28.61 -2.68 7.12
N PHE A 175 29.80 -2.82 7.71
CA PHE A 175 29.94 -2.85 9.17
C PHE A 175 30.40 -1.51 9.78
N GLY A 176 30.97 -0.61 8.98
CA GLY A 176 31.75 0.52 9.49
C GLY A 176 33.21 0.14 9.73
N HIS A 177 34.00 1.06 10.30
CA HIS A 177 35.39 0.75 10.64
C HIS A 177 35.48 -0.23 11.81
N ASP A 178 34.69 0.04 12.87
CA ASP A 178 34.69 -0.72 14.12
C ASP A 178 33.35 -1.44 14.37
N GLY A 179 32.60 -1.79 13.30
CA GLY A 179 31.31 -2.48 13.46
C GLY A 179 30.12 -1.58 13.90
N GLY A 180 30.31 -0.27 14.02
CA GLY A 180 29.28 0.65 14.53
C GLY A 180 27.93 0.62 13.79
N LYS A 181 27.89 0.31 12.49
CA LYS A 181 26.61 0.19 11.76
C LYS A 181 25.83 -1.04 12.20
N LEU A 182 26.52 -2.15 12.43
CA LEU A 182 25.92 -3.38 12.92
C LEU A 182 25.47 -3.21 14.37
N ALA A 183 26.26 -2.54 15.20
CA ALA A 183 25.89 -2.21 16.58
C ALA A 183 24.56 -1.46 16.66
N ILE A 184 24.37 -0.43 15.83
CA ILE A 184 23.12 0.35 15.78
C ILE A 184 21.94 -0.56 15.42
N TRP A 185 22.08 -1.36 14.36
CA TRP A 185 21.02 -2.25 13.91
C TRP A 185 20.67 -3.33 14.95
N LEU A 186 21.67 -3.94 15.60
CA LEU A 186 21.44 -4.92 16.66
C LEU A 186 20.76 -4.30 17.89
N LYS A 187 21.12 -3.05 18.25
CA LYS A 187 20.46 -2.31 19.32
C LYS A 187 18.98 -2.04 18.99
N GLU A 188 18.67 -1.69 17.74
CA GLU A 188 17.29 -1.51 17.27
C GLU A 188 16.50 -2.84 17.29
N ALA A 189 17.10 -3.93 16.81
CA ALA A 189 16.48 -5.26 16.84
C ALA A 189 16.21 -5.72 18.29
N ALA A 190 17.14 -5.47 19.21
CA ALA A 190 16.97 -5.77 20.63
C ALA A 190 15.91 -4.86 21.29
N ALA A 191 15.87 -3.58 20.94
CA ALA A 191 14.85 -2.64 21.44
C ALA A 191 13.44 -3.03 20.97
N ALA A 192 13.33 -3.57 19.76
CA ALA A 192 12.09 -4.11 19.21
C ALA A 192 11.73 -5.52 19.75
N GLY A 193 12.62 -6.13 20.56
CA GLY A 193 12.37 -7.42 21.20
C GLY A 193 12.64 -8.64 20.32
N PHE A 194 13.31 -8.49 19.18
CA PHE A 194 13.63 -9.60 18.29
C PHE A 194 14.86 -10.40 18.71
N ILE A 195 15.78 -9.79 19.45
CA ILE A 195 16.97 -10.47 19.98
C ILE A 195 17.22 -10.02 21.42
N ALA A 196 17.93 -10.84 22.19
CA ALA A 196 18.28 -10.44 23.55
C ALA A 196 19.46 -9.46 23.54
N LYS A 197 19.45 -8.45 24.43
CA LYS A 197 20.60 -7.53 24.57
C LYS A 197 21.91 -8.26 24.90
N SER A 198 21.83 -9.42 25.54
CA SER A 198 22.97 -10.29 25.85
C SER A 198 23.57 -10.97 24.63
N GLU A 199 22.87 -11.00 23.49
CA GLU A 199 23.36 -11.59 22.24
C GLU A 199 24.20 -10.59 21.41
N ILE A 200 24.20 -9.32 21.81
CA ILE A 200 25.05 -8.29 21.19
C ILE A 200 26.48 -8.44 21.75
N PRO A 201 27.50 -8.69 20.92
CA PRO A 201 28.89 -8.76 21.37
C PRO A 201 29.30 -7.50 22.12
N LYS A 202 30.10 -7.68 23.18
CA LYS A 202 30.57 -6.55 24.02
C LYS A 202 31.37 -5.53 23.22
N GLU A 203 32.12 -5.99 22.22
CA GLU A 203 32.88 -5.14 21.30
C GLU A 203 31.97 -4.17 20.52
N LEU A 204 30.74 -4.60 20.21
CA LEU A 204 29.71 -3.81 19.51
C LEU A 204 28.76 -3.07 20.47
N ALA A 205 28.90 -3.26 21.78
CA ALA A 205 27.97 -2.72 22.77
C ALA A 205 28.27 -1.26 23.14
N VAL A 206 29.39 -0.69 22.66
CA VAL A 206 29.83 0.69 22.89
C VAL A 206 28.86 1.70 22.30
#